data_AF-A0A4P6EZ18-F1
#
_entry.id   AF-A0A4P6EZ18-F1
#
_cell.length_a   1.000
_cell.length_b   1.000
_cell.length_c   1.000
_cell.angle_alpha   90.00
_cell.angle_beta   90.00
_cell.angle_gamma   90.00
#
_symmetry.space_group_name_H-M   'P 1'
#
loop_
_entity.id
_entity.type
_entity.pdbx_description
1 polymer ?
#
loop_
_entity_poly.entity_id
_entity_poly.type
_entity_poly.pdbx_seq_one_letter_code
_entity_poly.pdbx_strand_id
1 'polypeptide(L)'
;MLKEKILNRQAGIVTYGITPPKSAYSPEKIMEISQKQYERLKDLDIDGLILYDVQDEADRTDEERPFPYLNTLEPTHYCKTYLSQWQVPKIIYRCVGNNSEQELEDWLRQDAEEDRFSVFVGTSSSKQQTTIKLPDAYDMSRKLNDRLMLGGVVIPERHMKKNDEHIRITEKVNGGCRFFVSQATFNVEASKNMLSDYYYHCLENRLEMVPILFNLAPCGSQKTLEFMKWLGISIPKWLENDLLNSNDILDKSVSLSLKIFEELFEFGLEKGIPIGCSIESVSTRKVEIEASVQLVKDIKSIIDRKLGVYSAV
;
A
#
# COMPACT_ATOMS: atom_id res chain seq x y z
N MET A 1 6.78 -7.32 16.54
CA MET A 1 6.30 -7.88 15.25
C MET A 1 5.14 -7.03 14.70
N LEU A 2 4.81 -7.06 13.40
CA LEU A 2 3.87 -6.11 12.74
C LEU A 2 2.57 -5.82 13.50
N LYS A 3 1.91 -6.86 14.03
CA LYS A 3 0.68 -6.73 14.83
C LYS A 3 0.86 -5.76 16.00
N GLU A 4 1.94 -5.91 16.75
CA GLU A 4 2.25 -5.06 17.91
C GLU A 4 2.51 -3.62 17.47
N LYS A 5 3.25 -3.42 16.35
CA LYS A 5 3.49 -2.08 15.82
C LYS A 5 2.17 -1.38 15.45
N ILE A 6 1.24 -2.11 14.81
CA ILE A 6 -0.08 -1.58 14.46
C ILE A 6 -0.91 -1.27 15.71
N LEU A 7 -1.03 -2.22 16.63
CA LEU A 7 -1.84 -2.07 17.85
C LEU A 7 -1.31 -0.97 18.77
N ASN A 8 0.01 -0.83 18.87
CA ASN A 8 0.68 0.21 19.66
C ASN A 8 0.84 1.53 18.88
N ARG A 9 0.30 1.62 17.65
CA ARG A 9 0.36 2.82 16.80
C ARG A 9 1.78 3.38 16.67
N GLN A 10 2.73 2.50 16.40
CA GLN A 10 4.14 2.87 16.26
C GLN A 10 4.42 3.43 14.87
N ALA A 11 5.24 4.47 14.82
CA ALA A 11 5.89 4.91 13.59
C ALA A 11 6.95 3.88 13.14
N GLY A 12 7.38 3.96 11.88
CA GLY A 12 8.48 3.15 11.36
C GLY A 12 8.12 1.71 10.98
N ILE A 13 6.82 1.43 10.75
CA ILE A 13 6.42 0.19 10.07
C ILE A 13 6.93 0.27 8.62
N VAL A 14 7.60 -0.79 8.16
CA VAL A 14 8.08 -0.90 6.77
C VAL A 14 7.53 -2.17 6.13
N THR A 15 6.87 -2.02 5.00
CA THR A 15 6.35 -3.14 4.20
C THR A 15 6.93 -3.14 2.79
N TYR A 16 6.95 -4.31 2.17
CA TYR A 16 7.26 -4.44 0.75
C TYR A 16 6.08 -5.05 0.00
N GLY A 17 5.73 -4.53 -1.17
CA GLY A 17 4.56 -4.90 -1.95
C GLY A 17 4.92 -5.62 -3.24
N ILE A 18 4.25 -6.75 -3.47
CA ILE A 18 4.35 -7.52 -4.72
C ILE A 18 2.97 -7.88 -5.25
N THR A 19 2.88 -7.99 -6.56
CA THR A 19 1.72 -8.58 -7.23
C THR A 19 1.95 -10.08 -7.44
N PRO A 20 0.96 -10.95 -7.14
CA PRO A 20 1.05 -12.37 -7.47
C PRO A 20 1.33 -12.62 -8.96
N PRO A 21 1.98 -13.74 -9.32
CA PRO A 21 2.21 -14.11 -10.71
C PRO A 21 0.91 -14.31 -11.49
N LYS A 22 1.02 -14.33 -12.83
CA LYS A 22 -0.12 -14.59 -13.72
C LYS A 22 -0.70 -15.98 -13.45
N SER A 23 -2.03 -16.09 -13.43
CA SER A 23 -2.73 -17.36 -13.24
C SER A 23 -2.52 -18.35 -14.40
N ALA A 24 -2.17 -17.85 -15.59
CA ALA A 24 -1.87 -18.68 -16.77
C ALA A 24 -0.49 -19.37 -16.73
N TYR A 25 0.38 -19.03 -15.78
CA TYR A 25 1.69 -19.68 -15.66
C TYR A 25 1.56 -21.09 -15.08
N SER A 26 2.46 -21.99 -15.48
CA SER A 26 2.49 -23.33 -14.91
C SER A 26 2.90 -23.29 -13.43
N PRO A 27 2.48 -24.27 -12.60
CA PRO A 27 2.87 -24.34 -11.19
C PRO A 27 4.38 -24.28 -10.96
N GLU A 28 5.19 -24.91 -11.83
CA GLU A 28 6.66 -24.87 -11.76
C GLU A 28 7.18 -23.45 -12.00
N LYS A 29 6.57 -22.73 -12.95
CA LYS A 29 6.95 -21.34 -13.23
C LYS A 29 6.58 -20.41 -12.09
N ILE A 30 5.42 -20.62 -11.46
CA ILE A 30 4.98 -19.85 -10.29
C ILE A 30 5.93 -20.11 -9.11
N MET A 31 6.33 -21.37 -8.90
CA MET A 31 7.32 -21.73 -7.88
C MET A 31 8.68 -21.07 -8.13
N GLU A 32 9.17 -21.07 -9.38
CA GLU A 32 10.40 -20.37 -9.76
C GLU A 32 10.33 -18.87 -9.46
N ILE A 33 9.20 -18.23 -9.76
CA ILE A 33 8.99 -16.79 -9.47
C ILE A 33 8.96 -16.54 -7.97
N SER A 34 8.21 -17.34 -7.21
CA SER A 34 8.16 -17.25 -5.73
C SER A 34 9.55 -17.36 -5.11
N GLN A 35 10.34 -18.33 -5.56
CA GLN A 35 11.69 -18.54 -5.06
C GLN A 35 12.61 -17.35 -5.37
N LYS A 36 12.52 -16.76 -6.56
CA LYS A 36 13.28 -15.54 -6.90
C LYS A 36 12.85 -14.34 -6.07
N GLN A 37 11.55 -14.20 -5.79
CA GLN A 37 11.05 -13.16 -4.89
C GLN A 37 11.60 -13.38 -3.48
N TYR A 38 11.68 -14.63 -3.02
CA TYR A 38 12.21 -14.96 -1.69
C TYR A 38 13.66 -14.57 -1.55
N GLU A 39 14.49 -15.02 -2.49
CA GLU A 39 15.93 -14.80 -2.46
C GLU A 39 16.29 -13.31 -2.44
N ARG A 40 15.45 -12.46 -3.03
CA ARG A 40 15.65 -11.01 -3.05
C ARG A 40 15.22 -10.32 -1.76
N LEU A 41 14.20 -10.85 -1.08
CA LEU A 41 13.52 -10.16 0.02
C LEU A 41 13.83 -10.76 1.39
N LYS A 42 14.34 -12.00 1.47
CA LYS A 42 14.58 -12.72 2.73
C LYS A 42 15.50 -12.01 3.72
N ASP A 43 16.44 -11.21 3.21
CA ASP A 43 17.44 -10.50 4.01
C ASP A 43 17.04 -9.02 4.26
N LEU A 44 15.83 -8.62 3.82
CA LEU A 44 15.30 -7.31 4.12
C LEU A 44 14.65 -7.31 5.50
N ASP A 45 14.98 -6.29 6.29
CA ASP A 45 14.26 -5.99 7.53
C ASP A 45 12.91 -5.33 7.16
N ILE A 46 11.87 -6.15 6.94
CA ILE A 46 10.51 -5.68 6.70
C ILE A 46 9.56 -6.26 7.73
N ASP A 47 8.58 -5.46 8.13
CA ASP A 47 7.56 -5.87 9.08
C ASP A 47 6.46 -6.71 8.42
N GLY A 48 6.24 -6.51 7.11
CA GLY A 48 5.18 -7.20 6.37
C GLY A 48 5.41 -7.21 4.86
N LEU A 49 4.82 -8.21 4.21
CA LEU A 49 4.73 -8.31 2.76
C LEU A 49 3.29 -8.04 2.30
N ILE A 50 3.08 -7.02 1.48
CA ILE A 50 1.80 -6.76 0.83
C ILE A 50 1.68 -7.64 -0.41
N LEU A 51 0.54 -8.33 -0.54
CA LEU A 51 0.13 -9.03 -1.75
C LEU A 51 -1.06 -8.31 -2.36
N TYR A 52 -0.86 -7.68 -3.52
CA TYR A 52 -1.90 -6.92 -4.21
C TYR A 52 -2.91 -7.82 -4.89
N ASP A 53 -4.19 -7.48 -4.75
CA ASP A 53 -5.29 -8.01 -5.56
C ASP A 53 -5.53 -7.07 -6.74
N VAL A 54 -5.23 -7.52 -7.96
CA VAL A 54 -5.25 -6.66 -9.15
C VAL A 54 -6.53 -6.86 -9.95
N GLN A 55 -7.34 -5.81 -10.01
CA GLN A 55 -8.56 -5.77 -10.80
C GLN A 55 -8.29 -5.34 -12.24
N ASP A 56 -9.21 -5.72 -13.14
CA ASP A 56 -9.32 -5.05 -14.42
C ASP A 56 -10.03 -3.70 -14.21
N GLU A 57 -9.26 -2.63 -14.16
CA GLU A 57 -9.77 -1.27 -13.97
C GLU A 57 -10.04 -0.56 -15.30
N ALA A 58 -10.42 -1.30 -16.35
CA ALA A 58 -10.70 -0.73 -17.67
C ALA A 58 -11.75 0.40 -17.63
N ASP A 59 -12.71 0.35 -16.71
CA ASP A 59 -13.74 1.38 -16.53
C ASP A 59 -13.25 2.65 -15.80
N ARG A 60 -11.97 2.72 -15.41
CA ARG A 60 -11.38 3.88 -14.70
C ARG A 60 -11.16 5.07 -15.62
N THR A 61 -10.75 4.83 -16.85
CA THR A 61 -10.39 5.86 -17.83
C THR A 61 -10.67 5.36 -19.24
N ASP A 62 -11.02 6.27 -20.14
CA ASP A 62 -11.17 5.97 -21.57
C ASP A 62 -9.81 5.85 -22.30
N GLU A 63 -8.69 6.09 -21.59
CA GLU A 63 -7.33 5.93 -22.12
C GLU A 63 -6.93 4.46 -22.28
N GLU A 64 -6.20 4.15 -23.36
CA GLU A 64 -5.66 2.81 -23.59
C GLU A 64 -4.69 2.40 -22.48
N ARG A 65 -4.90 1.19 -21.93
CA ARG A 65 -4.07 0.63 -20.87
C ARG A 65 -2.64 0.36 -21.37
N PRO A 66 -1.58 0.94 -20.76
CA PRO A 66 -0.20 0.82 -21.27
C PRO A 66 0.40 -0.60 -21.20
N PHE A 67 -0.08 -1.41 -20.25
CA PHE A 67 0.25 -2.84 -20.14
C PHE A 67 -1.04 -3.64 -20.15
N PRO A 68 -1.13 -4.77 -20.89
CA PRO A 68 -2.35 -5.57 -20.94
C PRO A 68 -2.80 -5.97 -19.54
N TYR A 69 -4.11 -6.07 -19.32
CA TYR A 69 -4.60 -6.70 -18.09
C TYR A 69 -4.10 -8.14 -18.04
N LEU A 70 -3.62 -8.54 -16.87
CA LEU A 70 -3.10 -9.87 -16.64
C LEU A 70 -3.81 -10.40 -15.41
N ASN A 71 -4.64 -11.43 -15.62
CA ASN A 71 -5.26 -12.13 -14.51
C ASN A 71 -4.16 -12.76 -13.64
N THR A 72 -4.15 -12.43 -12.36
CA THR A 72 -3.15 -12.88 -11.38
C THR A 72 -3.74 -13.96 -10.49
N LEU A 73 -2.89 -14.71 -9.79
CA LEU A 73 -3.36 -15.62 -8.76
C LEU A 73 -4.03 -14.85 -7.63
N GLU A 74 -5.08 -15.43 -7.05
CA GLU A 74 -5.70 -14.87 -5.84
C GLU A 74 -4.65 -14.78 -4.71
N PRO A 75 -4.50 -13.62 -4.04
CA PRO A 75 -3.41 -13.39 -3.09
C PRO A 75 -3.35 -14.38 -1.92
N THR A 76 -4.50 -14.81 -1.38
CA THR A 76 -4.56 -15.78 -0.28
C THR A 76 -4.05 -17.15 -0.72
N HIS A 77 -4.45 -17.60 -1.91
CA HIS A 77 -3.95 -18.82 -2.53
C HIS A 77 -2.45 -18.75 -2.80
N TYR A 78 -1.95 -17.63 -3.34
CA TYR A 78 -0.52 -17.44 -3.58
C TYR A 78 0.28 -17.49 -2.26
N CYS A 79 -0.22 -16.81 -1.22
CA CYS A 79 0.35 -16.81 0.12
C CYS A 79 0.48 -18.22 0.70
N LYS A 80 -0.64 -18.95 0.77
CA LYS A 80 -0.70 -20.28 1.40
C LYS A 80 0.10 -21.33 0.64
N THR A 81 0.10 -21.27 -0.69
CA THR A 81 0.66 -22.34 -1.54
C THR A 81 2.14 -22.12 -1.85
N TYR A 82 2.55 -20.87 -2.13
CA TYR A 82 3.88 -20.58 -2.68
C TYR A 82 4.78 -19.76 -1.74
N LEU A 83 4.23 -19.09 -0.73
CA LEU A 83 4.97 -18.21 0.19
C LEU A 83 4.99 -18.71 1.64
N SER A 84 4.60 -19.97 1.88
CA SER A 84 4.54 -20.59 3.21
C SER A 84 5.90 -20.61 3.93
N GLN A 85 7.00 -20.66 3.17
CA GLN A 85 8.36 -20.60 3.70
C GLN A 85 8.75 -19.23 4.28
N TRP A 86 8.05 -18.14 3.92
CA TRP A 86 8.38 -16.81 4.45
C TRP A 86 7.72 -16.63 5.80
N GLN A 87 8.49 -16.27 6.82
CA GLN A 87 7.95 -16.02 8.16
C GLN A 87 7.42 -14.59 8.35
N VAL A 88 7.71 -13.69 7.41
CA VAL A 88 7.18 -12.31 7.43
C VAL A 88 5.65 -12.35 7.29
N PRO A 89 4.87 -11.60 8.09
CA PRO A 89 3.42 -11.47 7.95
C PRO A 89 2.99 -10.99 6.55
N LYS A 90 1.86 -11.48 6.04
CA LYS A 90 1.32 -11.06 4.74
C LYS A 90 0.08 -10.19 4.94
N ILE A 91 0.08 -9.04 4.29
CA ILE A 91 -1.06 -8.14 4.20
C ILE A 91 -1.76 -8.42 2.88
N ILE A 92 -2.92 -9.06 2.94
CA ILE A 92 -3.70 -9.44 1.77
C ILE A 92 -4.57 -8.28 1.33
N TYR A 93 -4.29 -7.67 0.19
CA TYR A 93 -5.25 -6.77 -0.44
C TYR A 93 -6.44 -7.58 -0.93
N ARG A 94 -7.63 -7.03 -0.81
CA ARG A 94 -8.85 -7.65 -1.31
C ARG A 94 -9.78 -6.60 -1.87
N CYS A 95 -10.08 -6.73 -3.15
CA CYS A 95 -10.98 -5.82 -3.83
C CYS A 95 -12.42 -6.34 -3.71
N VAL A 96 -13.09 -5.91 -2.64
CA VAL A 96 -14.36 -6.50 -2.15
C VAL A 96 -15.52 -6.38 -3.15
N GLY A 97 -15.45 -5.45 -4.10
CA GLY A 97 -16.48 -5.25 -5.12
C GLY A 97 -16.67 -6.45 -6.06
N ASN A 98 -15.67 -7.33 -6.17
CA ASN A 98 -15.70 -8.52 -7.02
C ASN A 98 -16.17 -9.78 -6.31
N ASN A 99 -16.31 -9.74 -4.99
CA ASN A 99 -16.74 -10.90 -4.23
C ASN A 99 -18.26 -10.93 -4.09
N SER A 100 -18.83 -12.14 -4.10
CA SER A 100 -20.16 -12.32 -3.51
C SER A 100 -20.09 -12.20 -1.99
N GLU A 101 -21.21 -11.87 -1.35
CA GLU A 101 -21.30 -11.78 0.11
C GLU A 101 -20.84 -13.10 0.77
N GLN A 102 -21.24 -14.24 0.21
CA GLN A 102 -20.82 -15.56 0.68
C GLN A 102 -19.30 -15.78 0.56
N GLU A 103 -18.69 -15.39 -0.56
CA GLU A 103 -17.23 -15.53 -0.75
C GLU A 103 -16.43 -14.66 0.23
N LEU A 104 -16.94 -13.48 0.57
CA LEU A 104 -16.31 -12.63 1.57
C LEU A 104 -16.50 -13.21 2.98
N GLU A 105 -17.70 -13.68 3.31
CA GLU A 105 -17.98 -14.33 4.58
C GLU A 105 -17.09 -15.57 4.80
N ASP A 106 -17.05 -16.48 3.83
CA ASP A 106 -16.24 -17.70 3.91
C ASP A 106 -14.76 -17.37 4.12
N TRP A 107 -14.26 -16.36 3.39
CA TRP A 107 -12.87 -15.92 3.52
C TRP A 107 -12.60 -15.25 4.89
N LEU A 108 -13.54 -14.50 5.44
CA LEU A 108 -13.39 -13.87 6.76
C LEU A 108 -13.32 -14.92 7.87
N ARG A 109 -14.08 -16.01 7.75
CA ARG A 109 -14.14 -17.10 8.74
C ARG A 109 -12.93 -18.04 8.70
N GLN A 110 -12.20 -18.10 7.59
CA GLN A 110 -10.99 -18.93 7.48
C GLN A 110 -9.91 -18.53 8.48
N ASP A 111 -9.22 -19.52 9.04
CA ASP A 111 -8.06 -19.35 9.92
C ASP A 111 -8.24 -18.27 11.00
N ALA A 112 -9.44 -18.21 11.61
CA ALA A 112 -9.82 -17.14 12.53
C ALA A 112 -8.94 -17.06 13.79
N GLU A 113 -8.22 -18.14 14.09
CA GLU A 113 -7.26 -18.20 15.20
C GLU A 113 -5.88 -17.64 14.86
N GLU A 114 -5.57 -17.46 13.57
CA GLU A 114 -4.30 -16.92 13.10
C GLU A 114 -4.32 -15.38 13.04
N ASP A 115 -3.13 -14.78 13.20
CA ASP A 115 -2.97 -13.34 13.01
C ASP A 115 -2.98 -13.00 11.51
N ARG A 116 -4.15 -12.62 11.01
CA ARG A 116 -4.38 -12.23 9.62
C ARG A 116 -4.34 -10.71 9.46
N PHE A 117 -3.84 -10.26 8.31
CA PHE A 117 -3.78 -8.84 7.94
C PHE A 117 -4.40 -8.65 6.56
N SER A 118 -5.20 -7.60 6.39
CA SER A 118 -5.82 -7.31 5.10
C SER A 118 -6.03 -5.83 4.88
N VAL A 119 -6.05 -5.41 3.61
CA VAL A 119 -6.50 -4.09 3.19
C VAL A 119 -7.69 -4.28 2.25
N PHE A 120 -8.84 -3.72 2.63
CA PHE A 120 -10.02 -3.73 1.74
C PHE A 120 -10.01 -2.53 0.81
N VAL A 121 -10.21 -2.83 -0.48
CA VAL A 121 -10.23 -1.86 -1.57
C VAL A 121 -11.63 -1.84 -2.16
N GLY A 122 -12.22 -0.64 -2.25
CA GLY A 122 -13.49 -0.43 -2.95
C GLY A 122 -13.28 -0.34 -4.47
N THR A 123 -14.34 -0.02 -5.22
CA THR A 123 -14.21 0.12 -6.66
C THR A 123 -13.48 1.38 -7.08
N SER A 124 -12.81 1.28 -8.23
CA SER A 124 -12.10 2.37 -8.89
C SER A 124 -13.04 3.38 -9.56
N SER A 125 -14.29 2.97 -9.86
CA SER A 125 -15.28 3.79 -10.55
C SER A 125 -16.67 3.67 -9.93
N SER A 126 -17.41 4.79 -9.88
CA SER A 126 -18.82 4.81 -9.47
C SER A 126 -19.76 4.16 -10.51
N LYS A 127 -19.26 3.91 -11.73
CA LYS A 127 -20.00 3.23 -12.80
C LYS A 127 -19.94 1.70 -12.66
N GLN A 128 -18.95 1.18 -11.94
CA GLN A 128 -18.76 -0.26 -11.78
C GLN A 128 -19.85 -0.82 -10.86
N GLN A 129 -20.60 -1.80 -11.36
CA GLN A 129 -21.62 -2.47 -10.57
C GLN A 129 -20.93 -3.39 -9.55
N THR A 130 -21.17 -3.15 -8.26
CA THR A 130 -20.54 -3.91 -7.16
C THR A 130 -21.54 -4.80 -6.47
N THR A 131 -21.11 -6.00 -6.11
CA THR A 131 -21.91 -6.88 -5.27
C THR A 131 -21.87 -6.46 -3.80
N ILE A 132 -20.71 -6.00 -3.32
CA ILE A 132 -20.51 -5.54 -1.93
C ILE A 132 -19.96 -4.12 -1.93
N LYS A 133 -20.56 -3.23 -1.13
CA LYS A 133 -20.00 -1.90 -0.90
C LYS A 133 -18.95 -1.95 0.21
N LEU A 134 -17.95 -1.07 0.13
CA LEU A 134 -16.85 -1.06 1.07
C LEU A 134 -17.28 -0.88 2.56
N PRO A 135 -18.26 -0.03 2.92
CA PRO A 135 -18.76 0.03 4.29
C PRO A 135 -19.35 -1.30 4.78
N ASP A 136 -20.11 -1.99 3.92
CA ASP A 136 -20.73 -3.27 4.25
C ASP A 136 -19.65 -4.34 4.48
N ALA A 137 -18.57 -4.34 3.68
CA ALA A 137 -17.43 -5.24 3.88
C ALA A 137 -16.72 -5.01 5.23
N TYR A 138 -16.57 -3.74 5.64
CA TYR A 138 -16.03 -3.41 6.97
C TYR A 138 -16.95 -3.93 8.08
N ASP A 139 -18.26 -3.77 7.94
CA ASP A 139 -19.25 -4.28 8.90
C ASP A 139 -19.24 -5.79 9.00
N MET A 140 -19.12 -6.49 7.87
CA MET A 140 -18.95 -7.94 7.82
C MET A 140 -17.68 -8.37 8.55
N SER A 141 -16.55 -7.72 8.30
CA SER A 141 -15.29 -8.03 9.00
C SER A 141 -15.45 -7.92 10.52
N ARG A 142 -16.04 -6.83 11.02
CA ARG A 142 -16.25 -6.65 12.47
C ARG A 142 -17.13 -7.73 13.10
N LYS A 143 -18.13 -8.24 12.35
CA LYS A 143 -19.06 -9.27 12.84
C LYS A 143 -18.49 -10.68 12.76
N LEU A 144 -17.69 -10.96 11.73
CA LEU A 144 -17.27 -12.30 11.36
C LEU A 144 -15.84 -12.64 11.80
N ASN A 145 -14.97 -11.63 11.91
CA ASN A 145 -13.58 -11.77 12.35
C ASN A 145 -13.05 -10.44 12.91
N ASP A 146 -13.31 -10.19 14.20
CA ASP A 146 -12.86 -8.99 14.91
C ASP A 146 -11.34 -8.97 15.19
N ARG A 147 -10.67 -10.11 15.04
CA ARG A 147 -9.22 -10.28 15.16
C ARG A 147 -8.45 -9.89 13.91
N LEU A 148 -9.11 -9.79 12.75
CA LEU A 148 -8.47 -9.39 11.50
C LEU A 148 -7.86 -8.00 11.66
N MET A 149 -6.54 -7.90 11.45
CA MET A 149 -5.85 -6.61 11.39
C MET A 149 -6.20 -5.95 10.05
N LEU A 150 -7.31 -5.21 10.06
CA LEU A 150 -7.88 -4.59 8.88
C LEU A 150 -7.26 -3.22 8.64
N GLY A 151 -6.89 -2.94 7.40
CA GLY A 151 -6.41 -1.67 6.93
C GLY A 151 -7.27 -1.11 5.80
N GLY A 152 -7.05 0.17 5.49
CA GLY A 152 -7.72 0.86 4.39
C GLY A 152 -6.74 1.49 3.42
N VAL A 153 -7.20 1.74 2.20
CA VAL A 153 -6.50 2.63 1.27
C VAL A 153 -6.82 4.08 1.60
N VAL A 154 -5.79 4.93 1.56
CA VAL A 154 -5.89 6.39 1.64
C VAL A 154 -5.32 7.04 0.36
N ILE A 155 -5.91 8.14 -0.09
CA ILE A 155 -5.52 8.82 -1.33
C ILE A 155 -5.34 10.32 -1.05
N PRO A 156 -4.12 10.76 -0.68
CA PRO A 156 -3.86 12.16 -0.36
C PRO A 156 -4.26 13.14 -1.47
N GLU A 157 -4.06 12.80 -2.74
CA GLU A 157 -4.36 13.68 -3.86
C GLU A 157 -5.86 13.88 -4.08
N ARG A 158 -6.70 12.98 -3.57
CA ARG A 158 -8.15 13.17 -3.52
C ARG A 158 -8.53 14.25 -2.52
N HIS A 159 -7.76 14.39 -1.44
CA HIS A 159 -7.97 15.43 -0.44
C HIS A 159 -7.86 16.83 -1.06
N MET A 160 -6.91 17.06 -1.97
CA MET A 160 -6.78 18.35 -2.66
C MET A 160 -8.01 18.77 -3.47
N LYS A 161 -8.86 17.80 -3.87
CA LYS A 161 -10.07 18.05 -4.65
C LYS A 161 -11.33 18.15 -3.79
N LYS A 162 -11.42 17.32 -2.75
CA LYS A 162 -12.65 17.12 -1.96
C LYS A 162 -12.56 17.62 -0.52
N ASN A 163 -11.36 17.88 -0.03
CA ASN A 163 -11.05 18.28 1.34
C ASN A 163 -11.63 17.35 2.42
N ASP A 164 -11.86 16.08 2.09
CA ASP A 164 -12.60 15.14 2.96
C ASP A 164 -11.84 13.84 3.26
N GLU A 165 -10.64 13.64 2.72
CA GLU A 165 -9.90 12.39 2.91
C GLU A 165 -9.61 12.07 4.38
N HIS A 166 -9.30 13.07 5.22
CA HIS A 166 -9.12 12.86 6.66
C HIS A 166 -10.40 12.35 7.36
N ILE A 167 -11.58 12.78 6.90
CA ILE A 167 -12.88 12.30 7.38
C ILE A 167 -13.09 10.84 6.94
N ARG A 168 -12.73 10.51 5.69
CA ARG A 168 -12.80 9.13 5.18
C ARG A 168 -11.89 8.20 5.97
N ILE A 169 -10.72 8.66 6.40
CA ILE A 169 -9.82 7.91 7.28
C ILE A 169 -10.53 7.61 8.60
N THR A 170 -11.12 8.61 9.28
CA THR A 170 -11.80 8.40 10.56
C THR A 170 -13.05 7.52 10.45
N GLU A 171 -13.83 7.67 9.39
CA GLU A 171 -14.95 6.76 9.07
C GLU A 171 -14.48 5.31 8.93
N LYS A 172 -13.35 5.08 8.25
CA LYS A 172 -12.75 3.74 8.10
C LYS A 172 -12.21 3.19 9.43
N VAL A 173 -11.65 4.04 10.29
CA VAL A 173 -11.25 3.65 11.65
C VAL A 173 -12.46 3.21 12.47
N ASN A 174 -13.56 3.95 12.41
CA ASN A 174 -14.84 3.56 13.02
C ASN A 174 -15.39 2.25 12.42
N GLY A 175 -15.12 2.01 11.14
CA GLY A 175 -15.37 0.75 10.44
C GLY A 175 -14.48 -0.42 10.86
N GLY A 176 -13.48 -0.22 11.72
CA GLY A 176 -12.58 -1.26 12.21
C GLY A 176 -11.17 -1.22 11.65
N CYS A 177 -10.84 -0.29 10.74
CA CYS A 177 -9.48 -0.16 10.24
C CYS A 177 -8.51 0.25 11.37
N ARG A 178 -7.29 -0.28 11.32
CA ARG A 178 -6.22 -0.08 12.31
C ARG A 178 -4.93 0.48 11.72
N PHE A 179 -4.84 0.56 10.40
CA PHE A 179 -3.74 1.19 9.67
C PHE A 179 -4.21 1.54 8.26
N PHE A 180 -3.44 2.36 7.56
CA PHE A 180 -3.70 2.75 6.19
C PHE A 180 -2.47 2.59 5.33
N VAL A 181 -2.68 2.28 4.05
CA VAL A 181 -1.65 2.32 3.02
C VAL A 181 -2.07 3.32 1.96
N SER A 182 -1.21 4.28 1.63
CA SER A 182 -1.53 5.23 0.57
C SER A 182 -1.42 4.60 -0.81
N GLN A 183 -2.02 5.21 -1.82
CA GLN A 183 -1.53 5.00 -3.20
C GLN A 183 -0.09 5.52 -3.33
N ALA A 184 0.59 5.18 -4.44
CA ALA A 184 1.96 5.63 -4.69
C ALA A 184 2.06 7.16 -4.57
N THR A 185 2.95 7.63 -3.70
CA THR A 185 3.00 9.03 -3.25
C THR A 185 4.04 9.81 -4.03
N PHE A 186 3.58 10.81 -4.80
CA PHE A 186 4.46 11.74 -5.53
C PHE A 186 4.22 13.21 -5.16
N ASN A 187 3.18 13.50 -4.40
CA ASN A 187 2.84 14.84 -3.97
C ASN A 187 2.95 14.98 -2.45
N VAL A 188 4.09 15.53 -1.99
CA VAL A 188 4.35 15.80 -0.57
C VAL A 188 3.38 16.82 0.01
N GLU A 189 2.96 17.82 -0.76
CA GLU A 189 2.05 18.88 -0.30
C GLU A 189 0.64 18.31 -0.06
N ALA A 190 0.11 17.52 -1.00
CA ALA A 190 -1.17 16.85 -0.83
C ALA A 190 -1.16 15.93 0.41
N SER A 191 -0.06 15.23 0.63
CA SER A 191 0.15 14.36 1.79
C SER A 191 0.22 15.15 3.10
N LYS A 192 0.98 16.25 3.17
CA LYS A 192 1.06 17.12 4.35
C LYS A 192 -0.28 17.80 4.66
N ASN A 193 -1.02 18.26 3.65
CA ASN A 193 -2.35 18.84 3.83
C ASN A 193 -3.31 17.83 4.45
N MET A 194 -3.37 16.61 3.88
CA MET A 194 -4.19 15.53 4.44
C MET A 194 -3.78 15.16 5.87
N LEU A 195 -2.48 15.02 6.14
CA LEU A 195 -1.97 14.71 7.48
C LEU A 195 -2.26 15.83 8.49
N SER A 196 -2.17 17.09 8.07
CA SER A 196 -2.48 18.25 8.89
C SER A 196 -3.95 18.23 9.31
N ASP A 197 -4.86 18.08 8.35
CA ASP A 197 -6.29 18.03 8.63
C ASP A 197 -6.65 16.79 9.45
N TYR A 198 -6.03 15.65 9.17
CA TYR A 198 -6.19 14.43 9.98
C TYR A 198 -5.76 14.63 11.43
N TYR A 199 -4.60 15.25 11.66
CA TYR A 199 -4.11 15.56 12.99
C TYR A 199 -5.07 16.46 13.77
N TYR A 200 -5.47 17.61 13.19
CA TYR A 200 -6.35 18.55 13.88
C TYR A 200 -7.76 17.98 14.08
N HIS A 201 -8.29 17.25 13.10
CA HIS A 201 -9.58 16.57 13.23
C HIS A 201 -9.54 15.53 14.36
N CYS A 202 -8.46 14.74 14.48
CA CYS A 202 -8.28 13.80 15.58
C CYS A 202 -8.18 14.52 16.93
N LEU A 203 -7.42 15.63 17.01
CA LEU A 203 -7.27 16.42 18.22
C LEU A 203 -8.61 17.01 18.70
N GLU A 204 -9.37 17.62 17.80
CA GLU A 204 -10.68 18.23 18.08
C GLU A 204 -11.70 17.19 18.55
N ASN A 205 -11.68 15.99 17.95
CA ASN A 205 -12.63 14.92 18.26
C ASN A 205 -12.13 13.91 19.31
N ARG A 206 -10.94 14.16 19.90
CA ARG A 206 -10.27 13.26 20.87
C ARG A 206 -10.12 11.83 20.36
N LEU A 207 -9.81 11.70 19.08
CA LEU A 207 -9.53 10.43 18.42
C LEU A 207 -8.02 10.19 18.42
N GLU A 208 -7.65 8.93 18.56
CA GLU A 208 -6.25 8.52 18.46
C GLU A 208 -5.90 8.22 17.00
N MET A 209 -4.74 8.68 16.56
CA MET A 209 -4.28 8.46 15.20
C MET A 209 -3.75 7.03 15.02
N VAL A 210 -3.94 6.46 13.83
CA VAL A 210 -3.46 5.11 13.51
C VAL A 210 -2.39 5.16 12.41
N PRO A 211 -1.55 4.11 12.27
CA PRO A 211 -0.45 4.13 11.31
C PRO A 211 -0.88 4.42 9.87
N ILE A 212 -0.16 5.35 9.21
CA ILE A 212 -0.30 5.64 7.79
C ILE A 212 1.02 5.25 7.09
N LEU A 213 0.95 4.23 6.25
CA LEU A 213 2.06 3.71 5.46
C LEU A 213 2.05 4.41 4.09
N PHE A 214 2.98 5.34 3.87
CA PHE A 214 3.12 5.97 2.56
C PHE A 214 3.77 5.00 1.57
N ASN A 215 3.06 4.72 0.48
CA ASN A 215 3.53 3.81 -0.56
C ASN A 215 4.46 4.54 -1.53
N LEU A 216 5.67 4.02 -1.72
CA LEU A 216 6.67 4.51 -2.65
C LEU A 216 6.86 3.47 -3.76
N ALA A 217 6.68 3.90 -5.00
CA ALA A 217 6.87 3.05 -6.18
C ALA A 217 7.90 3.70 -7.11
N PRO A 218 9.13 3.16 -7.21
CA PRO A 218 10.11 3.64 -8.17
C PRO A 218 9.59 3.55 -9.60
N CYS A 219 9.87 4.58 -10.40
CA CYS A 219 9.53 4.65 -11.80
C CYS A 219 10.80 4.66 -12.65
N GLY A 220 11.10 3.56 -13.35
CA GLY A 220 12.32 3.45 -14.14
C GLY A 220 12.14 3.59 -15.65
N SER A 221 10.97 3.98 -16.14
CA SER A 221 10.73 4.23 -17.57
C SER A 221 9.49 5.10 -17.80
N GLN A 222 9.41 5.73 -18.97
CA GLN A 222 8.19 6.42 -19.42
C GLN A 222 6.98 5.47 -19.41
N LYS A 223 7.17 4.20 -19.79
CA LYS A 223 6.09 3.21 -19.79
C LYS A 223 5.59 2.89 -18.38
N THR A 224 6.50 2.83 -17.39
CA THR A 224 6.14 2.71 -15.97
C THR A 224 5.33 3.94 -15.53
N LEU A 225 5.77 5.14 -15.93
CA LEU A 225 5.09 6.39 -15.62
C LEU A 225 3.66 6.44 -16.16
N GLU A 226 3.47 6.07 -17.43
CA GLU A 226 2.15 5.97 -18.09
C GLU A 226 1.23 4.98 -17.35
N PHE A 227 1.77 3.83 -16.95
CA PHE A 227 1.01 2.83 -16.21
C PHE A 227 0.59 3.31 -14.82
N MET A 228 1.47 4.03 -14.13
CA MET A 228 1.15 4.62 -12.83
C MET A 228 0.03 5.64 -12.95
N LYS A 229 0.08 6.51 -13.97
CA LYS A 229 -1.00 7.44 -14.28
C LYS A 229 -2.32 6.73 -14.58
N TRP A 230 -2.27 5.64 -15.35
CA TRP A 230 -3.43 4.81 -15.64
C TRP A 230 -4.06 4.20 -14.37
N LEU A 231 -3.25 3.79 -13.38
CA LEU A 231 -3.71 3.38 -12.04
C LEU A 231 -4.30 4.53 -11.19
N GLY A 232 -4.36 5.75 -11.74
CA GLY A 232 -4.85 6.95 -11.07
C GLY A 232 -3.84 7.61 -10.13
N ILE A 233 -2.56 7.23 -10.19
CA ILE A 233 -1.50 7.88 -9.42
C ILE A 233 -1.27 9.27 -10.02
N SER A 234 -1.46 10.30 -9.21
CA SER A 234 -1.26 11.68 -9.63
C SER A 234 0.21 12.06 -9.44
N ILE A 235 0.82 12.55 -10.52
CA ILE A 235 2.23 12.93 -10.55
C ILE A 235 2.29 14.42 -10.91
N PRO A 236 2.90 15.28 -10.07
CA PRO A 236 3.01 16.71 -10.36
C PRO A 236 3.65 16.95 -11.73
N LYS A 237 3.16 17.96 -12.47
CA LYS A 237 3.60 18.17 -13.85
C LYS A 237 5.10 18.48 -13.98
N TRP A 238 5.64 19.25 -13.04
CA TRP A 238 7.07 19.54 -12.98
C TRP A 238 7.89 18.25 -12.82
N LEU A 239 7.39 17.32 -12.00
CA LEU A 239 8.06 16.06 -11.73
C LEU A 239 8.01 15.13 -12.95
N GLU A 240 6.86 15.05 -13.60
CA GLU A 240 6.77 14.33 -14.88
C GLU A 240 7.79 14.86 -15.87
N ASN A 241 7.90 16.19 -16.02
CA ASN A 241 8.88 16.79 -16.93
C ASN A 241 10.32 16.44 -16.52
N ASP A 242 10.65 16.52 -15.24
CA ASP A 242 11.97 16.14 -14.71
C ASP A 242 12.30 14.66 -14.99
N LEU A 243 11.32 13.76 -14.82
CA LEU A 243 11.48 12.33 -15.09
C LEU A 243 11.67 12.07 -16.59
N LEU A 244 10.85 12.68 -17.45
CA LEU A 244 10.93 12.46 -18.90
C LEU A 244 12.18 13.06 -19.56
N ASN A 245 12.79 14.08 -18.94
CA ASN A 245 14.02 14.72 -19.42
C ASN A 245 15.28 14.26 -18.67
N SER A 246 15.16 13.30 -17.74
CA SER A 246 16.32 12.74 -17.03
C SER A 246 17.06 11.72 -17.90
N ASN A 247 18.39 11.72 -17.80
CA ASN A 247 19.23 10.66 -18.38
C ASN A 247 19.00 9.31 -17.67
N ASP A 248 18.69 9.35 -16.37
CA ASP A 248 18.32 8.20 -15.57
C ASP A 248 17.03 8.51 -14.79
N ILE A 249 15.91 7.99 -15.30
CA ILE A 249 14.59 8.19 -14.71
C ILE A 249 14.48 7.46 -13.37
N LEU A 250 15.10 6.28 -13.27
CA LEU A 250 14.99 5.41 -12.11
C LEU A 250 15.69 6.04 -10.90
N ASP A 251 16.94 6.45 -11.06
CA ASP A 251 17.71 7.08 -9.98
C ASP A 251 17.05 8.37 -9.48
N LYS A 252 16.58 9.21 -10.42
CA LYS A 252 15.83 10.42 -10.10
C LYS A 252 14.54 10.11 -9.34
N SER A 253 13.80 9.09 -9.75
CA SER A 253 12.56 8.65 -9.08
C SER A 253 12.84 8.16 -7.65
N VAL A 254 13.87 7.33 -7.46
CA VAL A 254 14.27 6.80 -6.14
C VAL A 254 14.68 7.94 -5.21
N SER A 255 15.56 8.83 -5.69
CA SER A 255 16.03 9.99 -4.94
C SER A 255 14.89 10.89 -4.48
N LEU A 256 13.87 11.06 -5.32
CA LEU A 256 12.70 11.84 -4.94
C LEU A 256 11.81 11.12 -3.93
N SER A 257 11.54 9.83 -4.12
CA SER A 257 10.75 9.03 -3.17
C SER A 257 11.35 9.08 -1.77
N LEU A 258 12.69 9.02 -1.65
CA LEU A 258 13.40 9.19 -0.39
C LEU A 258 13.16 10.57 0.25
N LYS A 259 13.28 11.65 -0.52
CA LYS A 259 13.03 13.02 -0.03
C LYS A 259 11.59 13.22 0.44
N ILE A 260 10.62 12.77 -0.37
CA ILE A 260 9.21 12.84 -0.03
C ILE A 260 8.96 12.10 1.29
N PHE A 261 9.46 10.87 1.42
CA PHE A 261 9.25 10.10 2.64
C PHE A 261 9.93 10.73 3.85
N GLU A 262 11.17 11.19 3.74
CA GLU A 262 11.88 11.85 4.85
C GLU A 262 11.11 13.07 5.36
N GLU A 263 10.64 13.93 4.44
CA GLU A 263 9.83 15.09 4.79
C GLU A 263 8.50 14.74 5.45
N LEU A 264 7.82 13.69 4.98
CA LEU A 264 6.56 13.23 5.58
C LEU A 264 6.81 12.62 6.94
N PHE A 265 7.85 11.79 7.09
CA PHE A 265 8.21 11.15 8.33
C PHE A 265 8.54 12.19 9.41
N GLU A 266 9.34 13.21 9.09
CA GLU A 266 9.62 14.34 9.99
C GLU A 266 8.35 15.07 10.41
N PHE A 267 7.48 15.43 9.45
CA PHE A 267 6.21 16.08 9.74
C PHE A 267 5.32 15.25 10.68
N GLY A 268 5.30 13.92 10.48
CA GLY A 268 4.58 13.01 11.36
C GLY A 268 5.17 12.96 12.76
N LEU A 269 6.50 12.86 12.89
CA LEU A 269 7.17 12.85 14.19
C LEU A 269 6.87 14.12 14.99
N GLU A 270 6.94 15.31 14.38
CA GLU A 270 6.62 16.58 15.05
C GLU A 270 5.20 16.63 15.64
N LYS A 271 4.26 15.89 15.04
CA LYS A 271 2.83 15.88 15.42
C LYS A 271 2.40 14.58 16.11
N GLY A 272 3.32 13.64 16.35
CA GLY A 272 3.00 12.31 16.87
C GLY A 272 2.12 11.47 15.93
N ILE A 273 2.11 11.75 14.63
CA ILE A 273 1.40 10.93 13.64
C ILE A 273 2.27 9.69 13.34
N PRO A 274 1.75 8.46 13.54
CA PRO A 274 2.52 7.25 13.29
C PRO A 274 2.68 6.99 11.79
N ILE A 275 3.77 7.47 11.21
CA ILE A 275 4.07 7.26 9.79
C ILE A 275 4.94 6.03 9.61
N GLY A 276 4.63 5.23 8.60
CA GLY A 276 5.50 4.17 8.08
C GLY A 276 5.61 4.24 6.57
N CYS A 277 6.27 3.26 5.98
CA CYS A 277 6.52 3.19 4.54
C CYS A 277 6.07 1.84 3.97
N SER A 278 5.43 1.88 2.82
CA SER A 278 5.29 0.71 1.95
C SER A 278 6.15 0.94 0.72
N ILE A 279 6.93 -0.04 0.30
CA ILE A 279 7.71 0.03 -0.94
C ILE A 279 7.09 -0.96 -1.92
N GLU A 280 6.78 -0.51 -3.13
CA GLU A 280 6.15 -1.33 -4.16
C GLU A 280 7.05 -1.43 -5.40
N SER A 281 7.12 -2.63 -5.98
CA SER A 281 7.68 -2.83 -7.31
C SER A 281 6.58 -3.05 -8.34
N VAL A 282 6.25 -2.01 -9.10
CA VAL A 282 5.24 -2.06 -10.19
C VAL A 282 5.80 -2.61 -11.52
N SER A 283 7.12 -2.81 -11.62
CA SER A 283 7.79 -3.24 -12.85
C SER A 283 8.27 -4.69 -12.77
N THR A 284 8.35 -5.34 -13.94
CA THR A 284 8.97 -6.67 -14.09
C THR A 284 10.46 -6.58 -14.46
N ARG A 285 10.98 -5.37 -14.70
CA ARG A 285 12.38 -5.15 -15.07
C ARG A 285 13.28 -5.36 -13.87
N LYS A 286 14.33 -6.16 -14.05
CA LYS A 286 15.29 -6.51 -12.99
C LYS A 286 15.86 -5.28 -12.27
N VAL A 287 16.27 -4.25 -13.03
CA VAL A 287 16.86 -3.02 -12.48
C VAL A 287 15.89 -2.24 -11.59
N GLU A 288 14.60 -2.18 -11.95
CA GLU A 288 13.58 -1.50 -11.13
C GLU A 288 13.28 -2.28 -9.85
N ILE A 289 13.27 -3.62 -9.93
CA ILE A 289 13.12 -4.48 -8.75
C ILE A 289 14.31 -4.30 -7.81
N GLU A 290 15.54 -4.32 -8.31
CA GLU A 290 16.75 -4.11 -7.50
C GLU A 290 16.75 -2.71 -6.85
N ALA A 291 16.32 -1.68 -7.58
CA ALA A 291 16.17 -0.34 -7.03
C ALA A 291 15.11 -0.28 -5.92
N SER A 292 13.98 -0.96 -6.07
CA SER A 292 12.97 -1.03 -5.00
C SER A 292 13.47 -1.78 -3.75
N VAL A 293 14.29 -2.83 -3.92
CA VAL A 293 14.93 -3.55 -2.82
C VAL A 293 15.94 -2.66 -2.09
N GLN A 294 16.73 -1.89 -2.83
CA GLN A 294 17.64 -0.91 -2.25
C GLN A 294 16.89 0.20 -1.51
N LEU A 295 15.76 0.67 -2.06
CA LEU A 295 14.92 1.69 -1.43
C LEU A 295 14.45 1.26 -0.03
N VAL A 296 14.16 -0.02 0.20
CA VAL A 296 13.79 -0.52 1.55
C VAL A 296 14.91 -0.24 2.55
N LYS A 297 16.17 -0.51 2.18
CA LYS A 297 17.34 -0.31 3.06
C LYS A 297 17.56 1.16 3.36
N ASP A 298 17.42 2.01 2.34
CA ASP A 298 17.59 3.45 2.47
C ASP A 298 16.50 4.07 3.35
N ILE A 299 15.24 3.63 3.17
CA ILE A 299 14.10 4.04 4.01
C ILE A 299 14.30 3.61 5.47
N LYS A 300 14.76 2.39 5.70
CA LYS A 300 15.11 1.92 7.06
C LYS A 300 16.17 2.78 7.70
N SER A 301 17.23 3.10 6.97
CA SER A 301 18.27 4.00 7.47
C SER A 301 17.73 5.40 7.82
N ILE A 302 16.79 5.94 7.04
CA ILE A 302 16.13 7.21 7.35
C ILE A 302 15.33 7.09 8.65
N ILE A 303 14.48 6.07 8.77
CA ILE A 303 13.65 5.83 9.96
C ILE A 303 14.51 5.71 11.21
N ASP A 304 15.55 4.86 11.19
CA ASP A 304 16.42 4.63 12.33
C ASP A 304 17.15 5.90 12.77
N ARG A 305 17.66 6.67 11.78
CA ARG A 305 18.31 7.95 12.04
C ARG A 305 17.35 8.95 12.70
N LYS A 306 16.13 9.10 12.17
CA LYS A 306 15.16 10.10 12.66
C LYS A 306 14.57 9.72 14.01
N LEU A 307 14.23 8.44 14.22
CA LEU A 307 13.76 7.95 15.52
C LEU A 307 14.84 8.02 16.60
N GLY A 308 16.10 7.75 16.23
CA GLY A 308 17.24 7.89 17.15
C GLY A 308 17.45 9.33 17.63
N VAL A 309 17.25 10.31 16.76
CA VAL A 309 17.30 11.74 17.14
C VAL A 309 16.11 12.10 18.02
N TYR A 310 14.89 11.70 17.67
CA TYR A 310 13.68 12.07 18.41
C TYR A 310 13.59 11.41 19.80
N SER A 311 14.17 10.23 19.97
CA SER A 311 14.21 9.54 21.28
C SER A 311 15.25 10.13 22.24
N ALA A 312 16.15 10.98 21.74
CA ALA A 312 17.23 11.61 22.52
C ALA A 312 16.87 13.04 23.00
N VAL A 313 15.71 13.56 22.61
CA VAL A 313 15.16 14.88 22.98
C VAL A 313 14.04 14.70 23.97
#